data_AF-A0A254R7U3-F1
#
_entry.id   AF-A0A254R7U3-F1
#
_cell.length_a   1.000
_cell.length_b   1.000
_cell.length_c   1.000
_cell.angle_alpha   90.00
_cell.angle_beta   90.00
_cell.angle_gamma   90.00
#
_symmetry.space_group_name_H-M   'P 1'
#
loop_
_entity.id
_entity.type
_entity.pdbx_description
1 polymer ?
#
loop_
_entity_poly.entity_id
_entity_poly.type
_entity_poly.pdbx_seq_one_letter_code
_entity_poly.pdbx_strand_id
1 'polypeptide(L)'
;MFKVICTAALILTPTLIRADGIGTVDATFDGEARTYHTISVKHGEDTAATATYNNTSRLSSLSIQAHPAPRFTSTDVLSISIDWIGEIDAAKSPMSVEVLYLPQGMSKPFYTTDQMPEAPKITFDSLDISASPGHATGTVEATLCLVPKLYEAPDPTDCMQITAGFDTAIYAR
;
A
#
# COMPACT_ATOMS: atom_id res chain seq x y z
N MET A 1 48.84 16.17 44.28
CA MET A 1 48.61 15.48 42.99
C MET A 1 47.15 15.03 42.95
N PHE A 2 46.27 15.78 42.30
CA PHE A 2 44.86 15.44 42.14
C PHE A 2 44.65 14.85 40.75
N LYS A 3 44.13 13.61 40.68
CA LYS A 3 43.87 12.88 39.44
C LYS A 3 42.39 13.04 39.11
N VAL A 4 42.07 13.89 38.13
CA VAL A 4 40.70 14.06 37.62
C VAL A 4 40.38 12.89 36.70
N ILE A 5 39.40 12.08 37.07
CA ILE A 5 38.86 10.99 36.24
C ILE A 5 37.71 11.60 35.43
N CYS A 6 37.90 11.72 34.12
CA CYS A 6 36.90 12.21 33.19
C CYS A 6 36.03 11.02 32.75
N THR A 7 34.84 10.88 33.32
CA THR A 7 33.86 9.86 32.93
C THR A 7 33.17 10.30 31.64
N ALA A 8 33.52 9.67 30.51
CA ALA A 8 32.82 9.88 29.24
C ALA A 8 31.44 9.21 29.30
N ALA A 9 30.38 10.02 29.30
CA ALA A 9 29.01 9.54 29.17
C ALA A 9 28.72 9.20 27.70
N LEU A 10 28.46 7.92 27.41
CA LEU A 10 28.07 7.44 26.10
C LEU A 10 26.59 7.83 25.87
N ILE A 11 26.34 8.84 25.05
CA ILE A 11 24.97 9.23 24.66
C ILE A 11 24.49 8.21 23.62
N LEU A 12 23.63 7.27 24.02
CA LEU A 12 22.86 6.46 23.07
C LEU A 12 21.82 7.35 22.41
N THR A 13 22.12 7.87 21.22
CA THR A 13 21.09 8.47 20.36
C THR A 13 20.18 7.36 19.84
N PRO A 14 18.87 7.37 20.11
CA PRO A 14 17.96 6.41 19.50
C PRO A 14 18.01 6.61 17.98
N THR A 15 18.40 5.57 17.24
CA THR A 15 18.25 5.52 15.79
C THR A 15 16.76 5.55 15.49
N LEU A 16 16.27 6.71 15.05
CA LEU A 16 14.94 6.85 14.47
C LEU A 16 14.82 5.84 13.34
N ILE A 17 13.93 4.86 13.51
CA ILE A 17 13.51 3.96 12.44
C ILE A 17 12.89 4.85 11.37
N ARG A 18 13.64 5.10 10.29
CA ARG A 18 13.21 5.94 9.18
C ARG A 18 12.47 5.07 8.18
N ALA A 19 11.24 5.45 7.87
CA ALA A 19 10.56 4.94 6.69
C ALA A 19 11.19 5.62 5.46
N ASP A 20 11.62 4.83 4.49
CA ASP A 20 12.08 5.31 3.20
C ASP A 20 10.94 5.18 2.19
N GLY A 21 10.63 6.25 1.45
CA GLY A 21 9.67 6.19 0.36
C GLY A 21 10.24 5.33 -0.78
N ILE A 22 9.45 4.37 -1.25
CA ILE A 22 9.86 3.39 -2.29
C ILE A 22 9.01 3.50 -3.58
N GLY A 23 8.13 4.49 -3.64
CA GLY A 23 7.22 4.71 -4.75
C GLY A 23 6.12 5.70 -4.41
N THR A 24 5.27 5.97 -5.38
CA THR A 24 4.10 6.84 -5.27
C THR A 24 2.84 6.18 -5.80
N VAL A 25 1.70 6.65 -5.30
CA VAL A 25 0.39 6.39 -5.88
C VAL A 25 -0.32 7.73 -6.05
N ASP A 26 -0.48 8.17 -7.29
CA ASP A 26 -1.19 9.39 -7.64
C ASP A 26 -2.64 9.05 -7.92
N ALA A 27 -3.53 9.46 -7.02
CA ALA A 27 -4.95 9.13 -7.04
C ALA A 27 -5.82 10.37 -7.26
N THR A 28 -6.93 10.20 -7.94
CA THR A 28 -7.97 11.22 -8.11
C THR A 28 -9.29 10.67 -7.56
N PHE A 29 -9.89 11.35 -6.59
CA PHE A 29 -11.18 11.00 -5.98
C PHE A 29 -12.22 12.02 -6.41
N ASP A 30 -13.21 11.63 -7.22
CA ASP A 30 -14.24 12.55 -7.77
C ASP A 30 -13.67 13.86 -8.35
N GLY A 31 -12.47 13.78 -8.95
CA GLY A 31 -11.76 14.93 -9.52
C GLY A 31 -10.75 15.62 -8.59
N GLU A 32 -10.67 15.26 -7.30
CA GLU A 32 -9.67 15.76 -6.36
C GLU A 32 -8.39 14.92 -6.41
N ALA A 33 -7.30 15.50 -6.91
CA ALA A 33 -6.01 14.83 -7.02
C ALA A 33 -5.24 14.81 -5.68
N ARG A 34 -4.63 13.68 -5.35
CA ARG A 34 -3.82 13.44 -4.16
C ARG A 34 -2.66 12.51 -4.48
N THR A 35 -1.50 12.76 -3.87
CA THR A 35 -0.32 11.90 -3.98
C THR A 35 -0.12 11.13 -2.67
N TYR A 36 0.05 9.82 -2.80
CA TYR A 36 0.40 8.91 -1.71
C TYR A 36 1.77 8.29 -1.97
N HIS A 37 2.33 7.66 -0.94
CA HIS A 37 3.67 7.10 -0.91
C HIS A 37 3.63 5.67 -0.38
N THR A 38 4.25 4.75 -1.11
CA THR A 38 4.62 3.46 -0.57
C THR A 38 5.92 3.62 0.21
N ILE A 39 6.10 2.82 1.27
CA ILE A 39 7.24 2.95 2.16
C ILE A 39 7.89 1.60 2.44
N SER A 40 9.16 1.65 2.81
CA SER A 40 9.88 0.55 3.43
C SER A 40 10.47 0.98 4.76
N VAL A 41 10.65 0.02 5.66
CA VAL A 41 11.24 0.20 6.99
C VAL A 41 12.26 -0.91 7.17
N LYS A 42 13.51 -0.54 7.41
CA LYS A 42 14.58 -1.49 7.75
C LYS A 42 14.60 -1.74 9.25
N HIS A 43 14.68 -3.00 9.63
CA HIS A 43 14.82 -3.44 11.01
C HIS A 43 15.89 -4.53 11.11
N GLY A 44 17.13 -4.11 11.38
CA GLY A 44 18.28 -5.02 11.29
C GLY A 44 18.56 -5.43 9.85
N GLU A 45 18.57 -6.73 9.58
CA GLU A 45 18.71 -7.29 8.23
C GLU A 45 17.38 -7.42 7.48
N ASP A 46 16.25 -7.27 8.19
CA ASP A 46 14.92 -7.38 7.61
C ASP A 46 14.44 -6.05 7.03
N THR A 47 13.66 -6.14 5.95
CA THR A 47 12.96 -5.00 5.36
C THR A 47 11.46 -5.28 5.32
N ALA A 48 10.68 -4.46 6.00
CA ALA A 48 9.22 -4.44 5.85
C ALA A 48 8.84 -3.38 4.82
N ALA A 49 8.02 -3.73 3.83
CA ALA A 49 7.53 -2.78 2.83
C ALA A 49 6.00 -2.79 2.80
N THR A 50 5.40 -1.68 2.37
CA THR A 50 3.95 -1.57 2.21
C THR A 50 3.49 -1.93 0.80
N ALA A 51 4.42 -2.14 -0.12
CA ALA A 51 4.19 -2.71 -1.43
C ALA A 51 4.89 -4.07 -1.52
N THR A 52 4.11 -5.16 -1.53
CA THR A 52 4.63 -6.53 -1.40
C THR A 52 3.91 -7.51 -2.32
N TYR A 53 4.56 -8.61 -2.65
CA TYR A 53 3.95 -9.71 -3.38
C TYR A 53 4.27 -11.07 -2.75
N ASN A 54 3.38 -12.03 -2.96
CA ASN A 54 3.59 -13.44 -2.70
C ASN A 54 3.29 -14.20 -4.00
N ASN A 55 4.30 -14.82 -4.61
CA ASN A 55 4.16 -15.50 -5.90
C ASN A 55 4.25 -17.02 -5.71
N THR A 56 3.13 -17.73 -5.89
CA THR A 56 3.05 -19.18 -5.71
C THR A 56 2.33 -19.85 -6.87
N SER A 57 2.50 -21.16 -7.04
CA SER A 57 1.82 -21.93 -8.09
C SER A 57 0.32 -22.14 -7.85
N ARG A 58 -0.25 -21.71 -6.71
CA ARG A 58 -1.65 -21.92 -6.35
C ARG A 58 -2.44 -20.63 -6.30
N LEU A 59 -1.99 -19.70 -5.47
CA LEU A 59 -2.62 -18.41 -5.23
C LEU A 59 -1.52 -17.39 -4.99
N SER A 60 -1.47 -16.38 -5.83
CA SER A 60 -0.51 -15.29 -5.71
C SER A 60 -1.23 -13.99 -5.42
N SER A 61 -0.53 -13.09 -4.74
CA SER A 61 -1.07 -11.78 -4.41
C SER A 61 -0.03 -10.67 -4.57
N LEU A 62 -0.51 -9.49 -4.95
CA LEU A 62 0.20 -8.22 -4.92
C LEU A 62 -0.62 -7.26 -4.05
N SER A 63 0.05 -6.62 -3.10
CA SER A 63 -0.56 -5.65 -2.20
C SER A 63 0.24 -4.37 -2.22
N ILE A 64 -0.42 -3.24 -2.47
CA ILE A 64 0.16 -1.90 -2.48
C ILE A 64 -0.62 -1.07 -1.47
N GLN A 65 0.00 -0.72 -0.35
CA GLN A 65 -0.52 0.20 0.64
C GLN A 65 0.27 1.51 0.60
N ALA A 66 -0.44 2.61 0.37
CA ALA A 66 0.12 3.93 0.19
C ALA A 66 -0.41 4.90 1.27
N HIS A 67 0.50 5.77 1.72
CA HIS A 67 0.32 6.70 2.84
C HIS A 67 0.43 8.16 2.35
N PRO A 68 -0.17 9.15 3.02
CA PRO A 68 -0.20 10.54 2.57
C PRO A 68 1.16 11.26 2.73
N ALA A 69 2.13 10.59 3.34
CA ALA A 69 3.51 11.02 3.50
C ALA A 69 4.40 9.78 3.52
N PRO A 70 5.72 9.89 3.30
CA PRO A 70 6.66 8.76 3.36
C PRO A 70 6.94 8.32 4.81
N ARG A 71 5.87 7.95 5.52
CA ARG A 71 5.84 7.42 6.88
C ARG A 71 4.57 6.61 7.07
N PHE A 72 4.63 5.65 7.97
CA PHE A 72 3.44 4.86 8.30
C PHE A 72 2.36 5.72 8.96
N THR A 73 1.11 5.49 8.60
CA THR A 73 -0.10 6.04 9.23
C THR A 73 -1.25 5.04 9.09
N SER A 74 -2.23 5.13 9.98
CA SER A 74 -3.48 4.38 9.90
C SER A 74 -4.64 5.17 9.33
N THR A 75 -4.45 6.46 9.03
CA THR A 75 -5.46 7.37 8.48
C THR A 75 -5.01 7.91 7.14
N ASP A 76 -5.96 8.16 6.26
CA ASP A 76 -5.75 8.57 4.87
C ASP A 76 -4.84 7.58 4.14
N VAL A 77 -5.23 6.29 4.20
CA VAL A 77 -4.49 5.18 3.58
C VAL A 77 -5.26 4.66 2.39
N LEU A 78 -4.58 4.47 1.27
CA LEU A 78 -5.09 3.80 0.08
C LEU A 78 -4.42 2.44 -0.05
N SER A 79 -5.21 1.38 -0.20
CA SER A 79 -4.70 0.02 -0.41
C SER A 79 -5.28 -0.57 -1.69
N ILE A 80 -4.44 -1.23 -2.48
CA ILE A 80 -4.80 -1.97 -3.69
C ILE A 80 -4.31 -3.40 -3.49
N SER A 81 -5.22 -4.36 -3.58
CA SER A 81 -4.94 -5.79 -3.47
C SER A 81 -5.33 -6.48 -4.76
N ILE A 82 -4.47 -7.34 -5.28
CA ILE A 82 -4.68 -8.05 -6.54
C ILE A 82 -4.27 -9.49 -6.34
N ASP A 83 -5.16 -10.43 -6.69
CA ASP A 83 -4.88 -11.85 -6.56
C ASP A 83 -4.96 -12.56 -7.92
N TRP A 84 -4.17 -13.62 -8.07
CA TRP A 84 -4.17 -14.50 -9.24
C TRP A 84 -4.28 -15.95 -8.81
N ILE A 85 -5.01 -16.73 -9.59
CA ILE A 85 -4.87 -18.19 -9.56
C ILE A 85 -3.56 -18.54 -10.26
N GLY A 86 -2.70 -19.26 -9.55
CA GLY A 86 -1.33 -19.55 -10.00
C GLY A 86 -0.38 -18.38 -9.78
N GLU A 87 0.70 -18.34 -10.58
CA GLU A 87 1.74 -17.32 -10.48
C GLU A 87 1.25 -15.96 -10.99
N ILE A 88 1.83 -14.88 -10.45
CA ILE A 88 1.59 -13.51 -10.89
C ILE A 88 1.98 -13.37 -12.35
N ASP A 89 1.05 -12.84 -13.14
CA ASP A 89 1.25 -12.57 -14.56
C ASP A 89 0.40 -11.37 -14.97
N ALA A 90 1.05 -10.26 -15.30
CA ALA A 90 0.38 -9.03 -15.72
C ALA A 90 -0.41 -9.19 -17.03
N ALA A 91 -0.12 -10.22 -17.83
CA ALA A 91 -0.87 -10.51 -19.06
C ALA A 91 -2.14 -11.33 -18.79
N LYS A 92 -2.33 -11.86 -17.57
CA LYS A 92 -3.53 -12.60 -17.18
C LYS A 92 -4.46 -11.71 -16.37
N SER A 93 -5.76 -11.86 -16.61
CA SER A 93 -6.77 -11.27 -15.74
C SER A 93 -6.62 -11.80 -14.30
N PRO A 94 -6.52 -10.92 -13.30
CA PRO A 94 -6.53 -11.34 -11.90
C PRO A 94 -7.88 -11.96 -11.54
N MET A 95 -7.89 -12.79 -10.50
CA MET A 95 -9.14 -13.35 -9.95
C MET A 95 -9.91 -12.33 -9.11
N SER A 96 -9.19 -11.39 -8.48
CA SER A 96 -9.76 -10.29 -7.71
C SER A 96 -8.85 -9.07 -7.78
N VAL A 97 -9.48 -7.91 -7.79
CA VAL A 97 -8.86 -6.61 -7.53
C VAL A 97 -9.73 -5.95 -6.47
N GLU A 98 -9.12 -5.47 -5.40
CA GLU A 98 -9.81 -4.75 -4.33
C GLU A 98 -9.08 -3.43 -4.08
N VAL A 99 -9.85 -2.36 -3.93
CA VAL A 99 -9.35 -1.06 -3.51
C VAL A 99 -10.04 -0.68 -2.21
N LEU A 100 -9.25 -0.31 -1.21
CA LEU A 100 -9.70 0.11 0.12
C LEU A 100 -9.12 1.49 0.45
N TYR A 101 -9.99 2.43 0.81
CA TYR A 101 -9.60 3.77 1.22
C TYR A 101 -10.08 4.09 2.64
N LEU A 102 -9.12 4.43 3.51
CA LEU A 102 -9.32 4.63 4.94
C LEU A 102 -9.10 6.10 5.33
N PRO A 103 -10.05 7.02 5.04
CA PRO A 103 -9.86 8.46 5.27
C PRO A 103 -9.51 8.78 6.73
N GLN A 104 -10.15 8.07 7.67
CA GLN A 104 -9.95 8.26 9.12
C GLN A 104 -9.58 6.95 9.83
N GLY A 105 -9.08 5.96 9.09
CA GLY A 105 -8.75 4.63 9.59
C GLY A 105 -9.95 3.68 9.75
N MET A 106 -9.66 2.42 10.08
CA MET A 106 -10.64 1.31 10.11
C MET A 106 -11.78 1.46 11.13
N SER A 107 -11.60 2.29 12.16
CA SER A 107 -12.63 2.50 13.20
C SER A 107 -13.67 3.58 12.83
N LYS A 108 -13.52 4.17 11.65
CA LYS A 108 -14.40 5.19 11.08
C LYS A 108 -14.93 4.69 9.74
N PRO A 109 -15.95 5.36 9.17
CA PRO A 109 -16.41 5.02 7.84
C PRO A 109 -15.25 5.02 6.84
N PHE A 110 -15.26 4.05 5.94
CA PHE A 110 -14.24 3.84 4.91
C PHE A 110 -14.89 3.52 3.59
N TYR A 111 -14.11 3.46 2.52
CA TYR A 111 -14.62 3.21 1.18
C TYR A 111 -13.95 1.96 0.60
N THR A 112 -14.71 1.06 -0.01
CA THR A 112 -14.19 -0.18 -0.60
C THR A 112 -14.89 -0.54 -1.91
N THR A 113 -14.23 -1.36 -2.71
CA THR A 113 -14.84 -2.08 -3.84
C THR A 113 -15.33 -3.47 -3.48
N ASP A 114 -15.05 -3.95 -2.26
CA ASP A 114 -15.56 -5.24 -1.79
C ASP A 114 -17.09 -5.26 -1.84
N GLN A 115 -17.65 -6.43 -2.19
CA GLN A 115 -19.10 -6.65 -2.34
C GLN A 115 -19.81 -5.77 -3.38
N MET A 116 -19.07 -5.03 -4.20
CA MET A 116 -19.63 -4.26 -5.31
C MET A 116 -19.82 -5.13 -6.56
N PRO A 117 -20.86 -4.88 -7.38
CA PRO A 117 -21.12 -5.68 -8.57
C PRO A 117 -20.10 -5.44 -9.69
N GLU A 118 -19.47 -4.27 -9.71
CA GLU A 118 -18.44 -3.90 -10.68
C GLU A 118 -17.06 -4.05 -10.04
N ALA A 119 -16.24 -4.93 -10.61
CA ALA A 119 -14.87 -5.12 -10.18
C ALA A 119 -13.99 -3.94 -10.64
N PRO A 120 -12.99 -3.51 -9.85
CA PRO A 120 -11.99 -2.56 -10.29
C PRO A 120 -11.29 -3.01 -11.57
N LYS A 121 -10.99 -2.06 -12.45
CA LYS A 121 -10.19 -2.29 -13.64
C LYS A 121 -8.73 -1.95 -13.34
N ILE A 122 -7.86 -2.94 -13.42
CA ILE A 122 -6.40 -2.78 -13.29
C ILE A 122 -5.75 -2.87 -14.67
N THR A 123 -4.75 -2.02 -14.92
CA THR A 123 -3.88 -2.11 -16.09
C THR A 123 -2.43 -1.94 -15.64
N PHE A 124 -1.58 -2.90 -15.95
CA PHE A 124 -0.15 -2.81 -15.69
C PHE A 124 0.57 -2.28 -16.93
N ASP A 125 1.39 -1.25 -16.74
CA ASP A 125 2.37 -0.83 -17.73
C ASP A 125 3.65 -1.69 -17.60
N SER A 126 4.01 -2.03 -16.36
CA SER A 126 5.13 -2.91 -16.04
C SER A 126 4.90 -3.66 -14.72
N LEU A 127 5.30 -4.93 -14.68
CA LEU A 127 5.34 -5.73 -13.46
C LEU A 127 6.52 -6.69 -13.53
N ASP A 128 7.59 -6.35 -12.82
CA ASP A 128 8.81 -7.16 -12.72
C ASP A 128 9.00 -7.63 -11.28
N ILE A 129 8.90 -8.95 -11.09
CA ILE A 129 9.12 -9.64 -9.80
C ILE A 129 10.26 -10.66 -9.88
N SER A 130 11.14 -10.54 -10.88
CA SER A 130 12.26 -11.45 -11.10
C SER A 130 13.36 -11.31 -10.04
N ALA A 131 13.41 -10.16 -9.37
CA ALA A 131 14.28 -9.86 -8.24
C ALA A 131 13.49 -9.20 -7.12
N SER A 132 14.10 -9.10 -5.92
CA SER A 132 13.53 -8.34 -4.81
C SER A 132 14.54 -7.28 -4.32
N PRO A 133 14.18 -5.99 -4.29
CA PRO A 133 12.90 -5.45 -4.75
C PRO A 133 12.70 -5.58 -6.26
N GLY A 134 11.48 -5.93 -6.65
CA GLY A 134 10.98 -5.80 -8.02
C GLY A 134 10.37 -4.42 -8.22
N HIS A 135 9.65 -4.23 -9.32
CA HIS A 135 9.00 -2.97 -9.65
C HIS A 135 7.64 -3.15 -10.31
N ALA A 136 6.68 -2.28 -10.00
CA ALA A 136 5.37 -2.29 -10.63
C ALA A 136 4.93 -0.86 -10.98
N THR A 137 4.44 -0.70 -12.21
CA THR A 137 3.78 0.52 -12.67
C THR A 137 2.44 0.17 -13.31
N GLY A 138 1.42 0.99 -13.08
CA GLY A 138 0.10 0.76 -13.66
C GLY A 138 -0.96 1.70 -13.12
N THR A 139 -2.20 1.44 -13.50
CA THR A 139 -3.37 2.24 -13.13
C THR A 139 -4.52 1.36 -12.68
N VAL A 140 -5.23 1.78 -11.63
CA VAL A 140 -6.51 1.22 -11.22
C VAL A 140 -7.63 2.25 -11.41
N GLU A 141 -8.75 1.81 -11.95
CA GLU A 141 -10.00 2.58 -12.07
C GLU A 141 -11.09 1.82 -11.30
N ALA A 142 -11.81 2.49 -10.41
CA ALA A 142 -12.82 1.84 -9.59
C ALA A 142 -13.91 2.79 -9.07
N THR A 143 -15.04 2.20 -8.66
CA THR A 143 -16.05 2.87 -7.83
C THR A 143 -15.95 2.34 -6.41
N LEU A 144 -15.66 3.21 -5.44
CA LEU A 144 -15.60 2.85 -4.03
C LEU A 144 -16.87 3.31 -3.32
N CYS A 145 -17.50 2.45 -2.53
CA CYS A 145 -18.70 2.81 -1.77
C CYS A 145 -18.47 2.82 -0.26
N LEU A 146 -19.18 3.70 0.43
CA LEU A 146 -19.04 3.94 1.85
C LEU A 146 -19.46 2.71 2.65
N VAL A 147 -18.60 2.23 3.52
CA VAL A 147 -18.91 1.29 4.59
C VAL A 147 -19.02 2.09 5.89
N PRO A 148 -20.21 2.27 6.48
CA PRO A 148 -20.38 3.09 7.68
C PRO A 148 -19.65 2.52 8.91
N LYS A 149 -19.57 1.18 9.01
CA LYS A 149 -18.86 0.43 10.06
C LYS A 149 -18.31 -0.88 9.50
N LEU A 150 -17.22 -1.38 10.07
CA LEU A 150 -16.47 -2.57 9.61
C LEU A 150 -17.26 -3.85 9.27
N TYR A 151 -18.45 -4.03 9.83
CA TYR A 151 -19.28 -5.23 9.62
C TYR A 151 -20.60 -4.94 8.89
N GLU A 152 -20.78 -3.72 8.42
CA GLU A 152 -21.92 -3.32 7.60
C GLU A 152 -21.54 -3.46 6.11
N ALA A 153 -22.53 -3.72 5.27
CA ALA A 153 -22.32 -3.74 3.83
C ALA A 153 -22.04 -2.33 3.30
N PRO A 154 -21.35 -2.18 2.16
CA PRO A 154 -21.22 -0.90 1.47
C PRO A 154 -22.58 -0.30 1.11
N ASP A 155 -22.72 1.01 1.27
CA ASP A 155 -23.88 1.79 0.85
C ASP A 155 -23.73 2.17 -0.64
N PRO A 156 -24.52 1.56 -1.56
CA PRO A 156 -24.41 1.84 -2.99
C PRO A 156 -24.91 3.22 -3.39
N THR A 157 -25.43 4.01 -2.46
CA THR A 157 -25.89 5.39 -2.69
C THR A 157 -24.86 6.46 -2.31
N ASP A 158 -23.80 6.07 -1.59
CA ASP A 158 -22.67 6.93 -1.22
C ASP A 158 -21.38 6.32 -1.75
N CYS A 159 -21.02 6.68 -2.98
CA CYS A 159 -19.86 6.15 -3.67
C CYS A 159 -19.06 7.27 -4.33
N MET A 160 -17.77 7.03 -4.52
CA MET A 160 -16.82 7.91 -5.20
C MET A 160 -16.10 7.16 -6.32
N GLN A 161 -15.79 7.87 -7.40
CA GLN A 161 -14.92 7.38 -8.46
C GLN A 161 -13.46 7.59 -8.07
N ILE A 162 -12.64 6.56 -8.28
CA ILE A 162 -11.19 6.65 -8.12
C ILE A 162 -10.47 6.25 -9.40
N THR A 163 -9.47 7.03 -9.76
CA THR A 163 -8.39 6.62 -10.68
C THR A 163 -7.08 6.76 -9.94
N ALA A 164 -6.28 5.70 -9.84
CA ALA A 164 -4.98 5.74 -9.16
C ALA A 164 -3.87 5.11 -10.01
N GLY A 165 -2.87 5.90 -10.36
CA GLY A 165 -1.63 5.44 -10.98
C GLY A 165 -0.60 5.11 -9.91
N PHE A 166 0.07 3.96 -10.00
CA PHE A 166 1.14 3.57 -9.09
C PHE A 166 2.46 3.40 -9.84
N ASP A 167 3.55 3.78 -9.17
CA ASP A 167 4.93 3.54 -9.57
C ASP A 167 5.70 3.24 -8.28
N THR A 168 6.04 1.97 -8.06
CA THR A 168 6.63 1.54 -6.79
C THR A 168 7.51 0.31 -6.92
N ALA A 169 8.58 0.30 -6.12
CA ALA A 169 9.27 -0.94 -5.78
C ALA A 169 8.32 -1.89 -5.03
N ILE A 170 8.46 -3.19 -5.27
CA ILE A 170 7.64 -4.24 -4.63
C ILE A 170 8.55 -5.32 -4.04
N TYR A 171 8.29 -5.70 -2.80
CA TYR A 171 9.12 -6.65 -2.06
C TYR A 171 8.47 -8.03 -1.99
N ALA A 172 9.27 -9.09 -2.05
CA ALA A 172 8.77 -10.43 -1.79
C ALA A 172 8.39 -10.55 -0.31
N ARG A 173 7.29 -11.24 -0.03
CA ARG A 173 6.83 -11.56 1.33
C ARG A 173 7.12 -13.01 1.70
#